data_AF-I4B543-F1
#
_entry.id   AF-I4B543-F1
#
_cell.length_a   1.000
_cell.length_b   1.000
_cell.length_c   1.000
_cell.angle_alpha   90.00
_cell.angle_beta   90.00
_cell.angle_gamma   90.00
#
_symmetry.space_group_name_H-M   'P 1'
#
loop_
_entity.id
_entity.type
_entity.pdbx_description
1 polymer ?
#
loop_
_entity_poly.entity_id
_entity_poly.type
_entity_poly.pdbx_seq_one_letter_code
_entity_poly.pdbx_strand_id
1 'polypeptide(L)'
;MLPIENRIHASKELRLQANVKRNPMMRIICQTLHAGLFILVLQHSPYANIHAAKPPRQLSASAIKKEIAEKYKIQRKEISTNEKDALSGRFRAHVGELDLSDRESAKGLKLPEILYGKLNLSGLKSTEGLILPKVMQGDLSLSELESAEGLNLPATFQGTVYLSSVISAKGLQLPAGFSGGLDLGSLKSPEGLHLPETMHGSLYLSKLRTAKGLQLPKVIHGSLFLSGIVSAKGVTLPEIVDGSLYLVGLSSAEGLQFPQTVGGTIYMGRLATAQGLVLPADVGGKVDISRIKSAEGLRLPASLKKKVLLPRGITPEWIE
;
A
#
# COMPACT_ATOMS: atom_id res chain seq x y z
N MET A 1 -14.38 32.55 -27.66
CA MET A 1 -12.98 33.04 -27.75
C MET A 1 -12.30 32.71 -26.42
N LEU A 2 -11.26 31.88 -26.43
CA LEU A 2 -10.52 31.54 -25.21
C LEU A 2 -9.58 32.70 -24.80
N PRO A 3 -9.38 32.98 -23.50
CA PRO A 3 -8.54 34.09 -23.03
C PRO A 3 -7.08 33.96 -23.48
N ILE A 4 -6.43 35.10 -23.70
CA ILE A 4 -5.09 35.28 -24.31
C ILE A 4 -3.98 34.57 -23.51
N GLU A 5 -4.16 34.35 -22.22
CA GLU A 5 -3.19 33.65 -21.36
C GLU A 5 -3.01 32.16 -21.73
N ASN A 6 -4.08 31.50 -22.19
CA ASN A 6 -4.02 30.09 -22.64
C ASN A 6 -3.23 29.91 -23.94
N ARG A 7 -3.06 30.96 -24.76
CA ARG A 7 -2.28 30.89 -26.00
C ARG A 7 -0.77 30.94 -25.76
N ILE A 8 -0.32 31.61 -24.68
CA ILE A 8 1.10 31.74 -24.34
C ILE A 8 1.62 30.42 -23.74
N HIS A 9 0.80 29.72 -22.96
CA HIS A 9 1.19 28.45 -22.35
C HIS A 9 1.33 27.32 -23.39
N ALA A 10 0.38 27.23 -24.33
CA ALA A 10 0.42 26.25 -25.43
C ALA A 10 1.61 26.48 -26.39
N SER A 11 2.02 27.74 -26.59
CA SER A 11 3.17 28.09 -27.44
C SER A 11 4.51 27.68 -26.82
N LYS A 12 4.65 27.74 -25.49
CA LYS A 12 5.85 27.29 -24.77
C LYS A 12 5.97 25.76 -24.77
N GLU A 13 4.86 25.04 -24.67
CA GLU A 13 4.82 23.57 -24.68
C GLU A 13 5.23 22.98 -26.04
N LEU A 14 4.73 23.56 -27.13
CA LEU A 14 5.13 23.19 -28.50
C LEU A 14 6.62 23.44 -28.79
N ARG A 15 7.21 24.48 -28.18
CA ARG A 15 8.65 24.77 -28.30
C ARG A 15 9.52 23.80 -27.51
N LEU A 16 9.06 23.29 -26.35
CA LEU A 16 9.76 22.23 -25.62
C LEU A 16 9.74 20.90 -26.38
N GLN A 17 8.59 20.52 -26.95
CA GLN A 17 8.48 19.26 -27.70
C GLN A 17 9.31 19.24 -28.99
N ALA A 18 9.53 20.41 -29.62
CA ALA A 18 10.40 20.52 -30.78
C ALA A 18 11.90 20.34 -30.44
N ASN A 19 12.34 20.75 -29.25
CA ASN A 19 13.75 20.65 -28.83
C ASN A 19 14.15 19.23 -28.39
N VAL A 20 13.23 18.41 -27.89
CA VAL A 20 13.49 17.01 -27.54
C VAL A 20 13.82 16.14 -28.76
N LYS A 21 13.32 16.50 -29.96
CA LYS A 21 13.59 15.74 -31.20
C LYS A 21 14.99 15.94 -31.78
N ARG A 22 15.80 16.89 -31.30
CA ARG A 22 17.08 17.26 -31.92
C ARG A 22 18.35 16.85 -31.15
N ASN A 23 18.25 16.29 -29.94
CA ASN A 23 19.44 16.00 -29.13
C ASN A 23 19.53 14.52 -28.70
N PRO A 24 20.47 13.72 -29.24
CA PRO A 24 20.59 12.29 -28.94
C PRO A 24 21.03 11.99 -27.50
N MET A 25 21.62 12.93 -26.76
CA MET A 25 21.98 12.77 -25.33
C MET A 25 20.76 12.79 -24.39
N MET A 26 19.61 13.33 -24.81
CA MET A 26 18.36 13.33 -24.03
C MET A 26 17.56 12.00 -24.14
N ARG A 27 17.91 11.11 -25.07
CA ARG A 27 17.26 9.78 -25.19
C ARG A 27 17.64 8.82 -24.07
N ILE A 28 18.83 8.98 -23.48
CA ILE A 28 19.32 8.08 -22.42
C ILE A 28 18.64 8.40 -21.07
N ILE A 29 18.37 9.67 -20.79
CA ILE A 29 17.64 10.11 -19.58
C ILE A 29 16.16 9.71 -19.64
N CYS A 30 15.58 9.60 -20.84
CA CYS A 30 14.18 9.20 -21.02
C CYS A 30 13.95 7.70 -20.79
N GLN A 31 14.97 6.83 -20.91
CA GLN A 31 14.83 5.38 -20.70
C GLN A 31 14.86 4.96 -19.22
N THR A 32 15.47 5.74 -18.34
CA THR A 32 15.41 5.54 -16.88
C THR A 32 14.10 6.06 -16.26
N LEU A 33 13.36 6.93 -16.94
CA LEU A 33 12.04 7.39 -16.48
C LEU A 33 10.87 6.46 -16.84
N HIS A 34 11.03 5.49 -17.74
CA HIS A 34 9.91 4.67 -18.23
C HIS A 34 9.35 3.65 -17.23
N ALA A 35 10.05 3.36 -16.11
CA ALA A 35 9.50 2.55 -15.03
C ALA A 35 8.72 3.37 -13.98
N GLY A 36 8.98 4.68 -13.87
CA GLY A 36 8.25 5.60 -12.98
C GLY A 36 7.08 6.33 -13.65
N LEU A 37 7.09 6.46 -14.98
CA LEU A 37 6.09 7.25 -15.71
C LEU A 37 4.77 6.50 -16.00
N PHE A 38 4.67 5.20 -15.70
CA PHE A 38 3.39 4.49 -15.81
C PHE A 38 2.39 4.87 -14.70
N ILE A 39 2.86 5.56 -13.64
CA ILE A 39 2.01 6.06 -12.56
C ILE A 39 1.65 7.55 -12.77
N LEU A 40 2.49 8.33 -13.45
CA LEU A 40 2.28 9.78 -13.56
C LEU A 40 1.21 10.23 -14.57
N VAL A 41 0.82 9.36 -15.53
CA VAL A 41 -0.17 9.73 -16.57
C VAL A 41 -1.63 9.68 -16.06
N LEU A 42 -1.88 9.24 -14.82
CA LEU A 42 -3.23 9.21 -14.25
C LEU A 42 -3.58 10.38 -13.30
N GLN A 43 -2.71 11.38 -13.11
CA GLN A 43 -2.92 12.35 -12.01
C GLN A 43 -3.41 13.76 -12.37
N HIS A 44 -3.84 14.05 -13.61
CA HIS A 44 -4.45 15.36 -13.91
C HIS A 44 -5.66 15.26 -14.85
N SER A 45 -6.66 14.46 -14.49
CA SER A 45 -8.01 14.63 -15.04
C SER A 45 -9.07 14.27 -14.01
N PRO A 46 -9.88 15.23 -13.52
CA PRO A 46 -11.04 14.91 -12.72
C PRO A 46 -12.07 14.26 -13.65
N TYR A 47 -12.30 12.96 -13.46
CA TYR A 47 -13.39 12.19 -14.07
C TYR A 47 -13.44 12.18 -15.61
N ALA A 48 -12.69 11.25 -16.22
CA ALA A 48 -13.03 10.74 -17.55
C ALA A 48 -13.01 9.20 -17.54
N ASN A 49 -14.20 8.60 -17.47
CA ASN A 49 -14.55 7.23 -17.87
C ASN A 49 -13.47 6.13 -17.68
N ILE A 50 -13.40 5.55 -16.48
CA ILE A 50 -12.56 4.36 -16.18
C ILE A 50 -13.25 3.04 -16.59
N HIS A 51 -14.38 3.06 -17.29
CA HIS A 51 -15.09 1.83 -17.70
C HIS A 51 -14.57 1.15 -18.99
N ALA A 52 -13.38 1.49 -19.49
CA ALA A 52 -12.78 0.78 -20.63
C ALA A 52 -11.25 0.73 -20.63
N ALA A 53 -10.58 0.84 -19.48
CA ALA A 53 -9.17 0.48 -19.40
C ALA A 53 -9.06 -1.05 -19.49
N LYS A 54 -8.73 -1.56 -20.68
CA LYS A 54 -8.36 -2.97 -20.90
C LYS A 54 -7.34 -3.35 -19.83
N PRO A 55 -7.51 -4.46 -19.09
CA PRO A 55 -6.56 -4.83 -18.04
C PRO A 55 -5.15 -4.87 -18.62
N PRO A 56 -4.12 -4.40 -17.87
CA PRO A 56 -2.76 -4.45 -18.34
C PRO A 56 -2.46 -5.88 -18.79
N ARG A 57 -1.96 -6.00 -20.03
CA ARG A 57 -1.64 -7.29 -20.65
C ARG A 57 -0.76 -8.05 -19.66
N GLN A 58 -1.25 -9.17 -19.10
CA GLN A 58 -0.41 -10.03 -18.27
C GLN A 58 0.79 -10.45 -19.13
N LEU A 59 1.98 -9.95 -18.78
CA LEU A 59 3.20 -10.29 -19.48
C LEU A 59 3.40 -11.80 -19.35
N SER A 60 3.65 -12.48 -20.46
CA SER A 60 3.98 -13.90 -20.40
C SER A 60 5.26 -14.10 -19.57
N ALA A 61 5.43 -15.26 -18.95
CA ALA A 61 6.67 -15.58 -18.23
C ALA A 61 7.93 -15.37 -19.09
N SER A 62 7.82 -15.61 -20.41
CA SER A 62 8.88 -15.33 -21.37
C SER A 62 9.23 -13.83 -21.50
N ALA A 63 8.22 -12.96 -21.48
CA ALA A 63 8.42 -11.51 -21.50
C ALA A 63 9.05 -11.03 -20.19
N ILE A 64 8.56 -11.51 -19.03
CA ILE A 64 9.13 -11.19 -17.71
C ILE A 64 10.59 -11.65 -17.63
N LYS A 65 10.91 -12.87 -18.09
CA LYS A 65 12.31 -13.34 -18.19
C LYS A 65 13.18 -12.42 -19.03
N LYS A 66 12.64 -11.79 -20.08
CA LYS A 66 13.39 -10.86 -20.93
C LYS A 66 13.75 -9.61 -20.14
N GLU A 67 12.76 -9.03 -19.47
CA GLU A 67 12.93 -7.83 -18.67
C GLU A 67 13.92 -8.04 -17.52
N ILE A 68 13.80 -9.14 -16.78
CA ILE A 68 14.72 -9.48 -15.69
C ILE A 68 16.15 -9.65 -16.25
N ALA A 69 16.31 -10.40 -17.35
CA ALA A 69 17.61 -10.59 -17.98
C ALA A 69 18.27 -9.25 -18.37
N GLU A 70 17.51 -8.35 -18.98
CA GLU A 70 17.98 -7.04 -19.43
C GLU A 70 18.30 -6.09 -18.25
N LYS A 71 17.44 -6.07 -17.24
CA LYS A 71 17.54 -5.20 -16.05
C LYS A 71 18.72 -5.59 -15.16
N TYR A 72 18.88 -6.87 -14.87
CA TYR A 72 19.90 -7.36 -13.94
C TYR A 72 21.14 -7.93 -14.62
N LYS A 73 21.22 -7.82 -15.97
CA LYS A 73 22.36 -8.29 -16.77
C LYS A 73 22.67 -9.78 -16.54
N ILE A 74 21.63 -10.60 -16.53
CA ILE A 74 21.72 -12.06 -16.39
C ILE A 74 21.19 -12.76 -17.64
N GLN A 75 21.62 -13.99 -17.89
CA GLN A 75 21.12 -14.77 -19.03
C GLN A 75 19.74 -15.37 -18.71
N ARG A 76 18.86 -15.46 -19.71
CA ARG A 76 17.51 -16.06 -19.55
C ARG A 76 17.55 -17.50 -19.01
N LYS A 77 18.64 -18.23 -19.26
CA LYS A 77 18.85 -19.61 -18.76
C LYS A 77 19.14 -19.66 -17.25
N GLU A 78 19.54 -18.55 -16.64
CA GLU A 78 19.75 -18.40 -15.20
C GLU A 78 18.45 -18.05 -14.45
N ILE A 79 17.32 -18.01 -15.17
CA ILE A 79 16.00 -17.68 -14.63
C ILE A 79 15.10 -18.91 -14.66
N SER A 80 14.74 -19.42 -13.49
CA SER A 80 13.80 -20.55 -13.37
C SER A 80 12.35 -20.07 -13.46
N THR A 81 11.46 -21.02 -13.76
CA THR A 81 9.99 -20.83 -13.78
C THR A 81 9.25 -21.99 -13.10
N ASN A 82 10.00 -22.91 -12.49
CA ASN A 82 9.47 -23.96 -11.64
C ASN A 82 10.24 -23.94 -10.32
N GLU A 83 9.57 -24.38 -9.26
CA GLU A 83 10.08 -24.34 -7.90
C GLU A 83 11.33 -25.19 -7.71
N LYS A 84 11.34 -26.43 -8.23
CA LYS A 84 12.49 -27.35 -8.12
C LYS A 84 13.79 -26.71 -8.60
N ASP A 85 13.74 -26.04 -9.75
CA ASP A 85 14.89 -25.33 -10.29
C ASP A 85 15.25 -24.12 -9.43
N ALA A 86 14.27 -23.33 -9.00
CA ALA A 86 14.49 -22.16 -8.13
C ALA A 86 15.24 -22.53 -6.84
N LEU A 87 14.88 -23.67 -6.23
CA LEU A 87 15.44 -24.14 -4.96
C LEU A 87 16.72 -24.97 -5.12
N SER A 88 17.16 -25.24 -6.36
CA SER A 88 18.38 -26.01 -6.62
C SER A 88 19.67 -25.26 -6.25
N GLY A 89 19.59 -23.95 -6.00
CA GLY A 89 20.73 -23.07 -5.77
C GLY A 89 21.55 -22.75 -7.03
N ARG A 90 21.09 -23.18 -8.22
CA ARG A 90 21.78 -22.95 -9.50
C ARG A 90 21.25 -21.74 -10.26
N PHE A 91 20.02 -21.33 -9.97
CA PHE A 91 19.34 -20.25 -10.69
C PHE A 91 19.45 -18.96 -9.88
N ARG A 92 19.78 -17.87 -10.56
CA ARG A 92 19.94 -16.56 -9.94
C ARG A 92 18.62 -15.83 -9.75
N ALA A 93 17.65 -16.13 -10.61
CA ALA A 93 16.33 -15.52 -10.56
C ALA A 93 15.21 -16.57 -10.71
N HIS A 94 14.03 -16.24 -10.20
CA HIS A 94 12.82 -17.02 -10.39
C HIS A 94 11.63 -16.13 -10.79
N VAL A 95 10.79 -16.65 -11.67
CA VAL A 95 9.49 -16.06 -12.02
C VAL A 95 8.40 -17.06 -11.65
N GLY A 96 7.52 -16.68 -10.74
CA GLY A 96 6.45 -17.54 -10.24
C GLY A 96 6.35 -17.53 -8.73
N GLU A 97 5.37 -18.29 -8.23
CA GLU A 97 5.18 -18.54 -6.81
C GLU A 97 6.16 -19.64 -6.34
N LEU A 98 6.77 -19.41 -5.17
CA LEU A 98 7.48 -20.41 -4.39
C LEU A 98 6.65 -20.70 -3.16
N ASP A 99 6.00 -21.86 -3.13
CA ASP A 99 5.17 -22.25 -2.00
C ASP A 99 5.94 -23.16 -1.05
N LEU A 100 6.33 -22.59 0.09
CA LEU A 100 7.12 -23.21 1.13
C LEU A 100 6.38 -23.12 2.48
N SER A 101 5.04 -23.05 2.45
CA SER A 101 4.19 -22.95 3.63
C SER A 101 4.44 -24.05 4.65
N ASP A 102 4.80 -25.24 4.19
CA ASP A 102 4.95 -26.43 5.04
C ASP A 102 6.31 -26.47 5.75
N ARG A 103 7.17 -25.47 5.55
CA ARG A 103 8.47 -25.38 6.20
C ARG A 103 8.37 -24.61 7.51
N GLU A 104 8.72 -25.29 8.60
CA GLU A 104 8.84 -24.64 9.92
C GLU A 104 10.23 -24.03 10.18
N SER A 105 11.22 -24.38 9.36
CA SER A 105 12.60 -23.89 9.44
C SER A 105 13.17 -23.47 8.09
N ALA A 106 13.97 -22.41 8.07
CA ALA A 106 14.68 -21.92 6.89
C ALA A 106 16.02 -22.65 6.64
N LYS A 107 16.43 -23.58 7.52
CA LYS A 107 17.71 -24.27 7.43
C LYS A 107 17.85 -25.00 6.08
N GLY A 108 18.96 -24.70 5.39
CA GLY A 108 19.27 -25.31 4.10
C GLY A 108 18.46 -24.77 2.91
N LEU A 109 17.61 -23.77 3.13
CA LEU A 109 16.86 -23.13 2.06
C LEU A 109 17.80 -22.33 1.16
N LYS A 110 17.70 -22.56 -0.16
CA LYS A 110 18.50 -21.87 -1.19
C LYS A 110 17.57 -21.11 -2.11
N LEU A 111 17.23 -19.88 -1.73
CA LEU A 111 16.41 -19.00 -2.55
C LEU A 111 17.25 -18.32 -3.64
N PRO A 112 16.64 -18.01 -4.81
CA PRO A 112 17.30 -17.18 -5.83
C PRO A 112 17.57 -15.77 -5.31
N GLU A 113 18.56 -15.09 -5.89
CA GLU A 113 18.88 -13.70 -5.53
C GLU A 113 17.75 -12.72 -5.90
N ILE A 114 17.02 -13.03 -6.97
CA ILE A 114 15.94 -12.19 -7.53
C ILE A 114 14.67 -13.03 -7.64
N LEU A 115 13.56 -12.53 -7.10
CA LEU A 115 12.26 -13.17 -7.21
C LEU A 115 11.22 -12.22 -7.80
N TYR A 116 10.55 -12.66 -8.87
CA TYR A 116 9.37 -12.01 -9.43
C TYR A 116 8.17 -12.95 -9.24
N GLY A 117 7.41 -12.72 -8.18
CA GLY A 117 6.32 -13.58 -7.73
C GLY A 117 6.26 -13.70 -6.21
N LYS A 118 5.33 -14.53 -5.73
CA LYS A 118 5.05 -14.71 -4.30
C LYS A 118 6.04 -15.69 -3.67
N LEU A 119 6.52 -15.39 -2.47
CA LEU A 119 7.24 -16.31 -1.59
C LEU A 119 6.38 -16.61 -0.38
N ASN A 120 5.85 -17.82 -0.31
CA ASN A 120 5.05 -18.26 0.83
C ASN A 120 5.94 -19.04 1.80
N LEU A 121 6.20 -18.46 2.97
CA LEU A 121 6.94 -19.07 4.08
C LEU A 121 6.07 -19.06 5.34
N SER A 122 4.75 -19.23 5.17
CA SER A 122 3.78 -18.99 6.23
C SER A 122 4.01 -19.85 7.48
N GLY A 123 4.52 -21.07 7.33
CA GLY A 123 4.80 -21.99 8.46
C GLY A 123 6.10 -21.71 9.21
N LEU A 124 6.96 -20.80 8.75
CA LEU A 124 8.22 -20.50 9.44
C LEU A 124 7.95 -19.95 10.84
N LYS A 125 8.57 -20.58 11.85
CA LYS A 125 8.45 -20.18 13.26
C LYS A 125 9.56 -19.24 13.72
N SER A 126 10.65 -19.16 12.96
CA SER A 126 11.83 -18.36 13.27
C SER A 126 12.49 -17.83 12.00
N THR A 127 13.21 -16.72 12.14
CA THR A 127 14.05 -16.10 11.10
C THR A 127 15.45 -16.73 11.02
N GLU A 128 15.78 -17.65 11.93
CA GLU A 128 17.11 -18.26 12.00
C GLU A 128 17.46 -18.99 10.69
N GLY A 129 18.59 -18.60 10.09
CA GLY A 129 19.06 -19.14 8.82
C GLY A 129 18.28 -18.68 7.59
N LEU A 130 17.28 -17.80 7.74
CA LEU A 130 16.52 -17.26 6.63
C LEU A 130 17.34 -16.21 5.86
N ILE A 131 17.59 -16.49 4.59
CA ILE A 131 18.19 -15.56 3.65
C ILE A 131 17.19 -15.31 2.53
N LEU A 132 16.54 -14.15 2.56
CA LEU A 132 15.58 -13.73 1.53
C LEU A 132 16.30 -13.30 0.24
N PRO A 133 15.61 -13.34 -0.93
CA PRO A 133 16.12 -12.74 -2.15
C PRO A 133 16.52 -11.28 -1.92
N LYS A 134 17.58 -10.81 -2.59
CA LYS A 134 18.03 -9.41 -2.52
C LYS A 134 17.00 -8.46 -3.14
N VAL A 135 16.30 -8.95 -4.16
CA VAL A 135 15.23 -8.23 -4.85
C VAL A 135 13.99 -9.09 -4.91
N MET A 136 12.86 -8.55 -4.44
CA MET A 136 11.56 -9.17 -4.55
C MET A 136 10.55 -8.23 -5.22
N GLN A 137 9.86 -8.77 -6.21
CA GLN A 137 8.76 -8.17 -6.96
C GLN A 137 7.56 -9.11 -6.84
N GLY A 138 6.89 -9.05 -5.69
CA GLY A 138 5.78 -9.89 -5.28
C GLY A 138 5.70 -10.02 -3.77
N ASP A 139 4.70 -10.76 -3.31
CA ASP A 139 4.33 -10.86 -1.90
C ASP A 139 5.25 -11.80 -1.10
N LEU A 140 5.45 -11.49 0.18
CA LEU A 140 6.17 -12.32 1.16
C LEU A 140 5.23 -12.69 2.31
N SER A 141 4.95 -13.98 2.49
CA SER A 141 4.12 -14.45 3.60
C SER A 141 4.96 -15.12 4.68
N LEU A 142 4.92 -14.58 5.90
CA LEU A 142 5.58 -15.08 7.12
C LEU A 142 4.55 -15.11 8.27
N SER A 143 3.36 -15.62 7.96
CA SER A 143 2.16 -15.38 8.76
C SER A 143 2.18 -16.01 10.15
N GLU A 144 2.95 -17.07 10.40
CA GLU A 144 3.09 -17.72 11.71
C GLU A 144 4.33 -17.27 12.50
N LEU A 145 5.11 -16.32 11.97
CA LEU A 145 6.25 -15.76 12.66
C LEU A 145 5.77 -14.86 13.81
N GLU A 146 6.15 -15.17 15.05
CA GLU A 146 5.71 -14.41 16.24
C GLU A 146 6.61 -13.20 16.54
N SER A 147 7.86 -13.21 16.05
CA SER A 147 8.84 -12.15 16.21
C SER A 147 9.55 -11.83 14.90
N ALA A 148 9.66 -10.55 14.58
CA ALA A 148 10.42 -10.08 13.42
C ALA A 148 11.93 -9.88 13.71
N GLU A 149 12.40 -10.25 14.90
CA GLU A 149 13.82 -10.12 15.25
C GLU A 149 14.70 -10.97 14.31
N GLY A 150 15.76 -10.37 13.78
CA GLY A 150 16.62 -11.00 12.77
C GLY A 150 16.03 -11.08 11.35
N LEU A 151 14.80 -10.61 11.13
CA LEU A 151 14.20 -10.55 9.79
C LEU A 151 14.85 -9.44 8.97
N ASN A 152 15.62 -9.82 7.96
CA ASN A 152 16.20 -8.88 7.00
C ASN A 152 15.39 -8.90 5.70
N LEU A 153 14.57 -7.88 5.48
CA LEU A 153 13.78 -7.75 4.25
C LEU A 153 14.67 -7.42 3.03
N PRO A 154 14.23 -7.78 1.81
CA PRO A 154 14.98 -7.50 0.57
C PRO A 154 15.27 -6.01 0.40
N ALA A 155 16.51 -5.66 0.01
CA ALA A 155 16.91 -4.27 -0.18
C ALA A 155 16.03 -3.50 -1.19
N THR A 156 15.49 -4.23 -2.18
CA THR A 156 14.43 -3.74 -3.07
C THR A 156 13.23 -4.67 -2.94
N PHE A 157 12.14 -4.14 -2.40
CA PHE A 157 10.92 -4.90 -2.16
C PHE A 157 9.72 -4.18 -2.73
N GLN A 158 8.98 -4.85 -3.61
CA GLN A 158 7.70 -4.38 -4.11
C GLN A 158 6.68 -5.51 -3.99
N GLY A 159 5.63 -5.29 -3.21
CA GLY A 159 4.64 -6.32 -2.85
C GLY A 159 4.12 -6.10 -1.43
N THR A 160 3.44 -7.08 -0.85
CA THR A 160 2.99 -7.04 0.55
C THR A 160 3.79 -8.01 1.40
N VAL A 161 4.26 -7.55 2.56
CA VAL A 161 4.84 -8.40 3.60
C VAL A 161 3.75 -8.75 4.61
N TYR A 162 3.45 -10.04 4.77
CA TYR A 162 2.47 -10.54 5.74
C TYR A 162 3.17 -11.10 6.98
N LEU A 163 3.03 -10.39 8.10
CA LEU A 163 3.57 -10.71 9.43
C LEU A 163 2.41 -10.75 10.44
N SER A 164 1.32 -11.43 10.06
CA SER A 164 0.03 -11.34 10.75
C SER A 164 0.04 -11.87 12.20
N SER A 165 1.02 -12.67 12.61
CA SER A 165 1.18 -13.18 13.99
C SER A 165 2.19 -12.41 14.83
N VAL A 166 2.95 -11.48 14.24
CA VAL A 166 3.93 -10.67 14.99
C VAL A 166 3.19 -9.78 16.00
N ILE A 167 3.55 -9.93 17.28
CA ILE A 167 2.91 -9.19 18.38
C ILE A 167 3.67 -7.92 18.79
N SER A 168 4.94 -7.82 18.41
CA SER A 168 5.85 -6.70 18.69
C SER A 168 6.67 -6.36 17.44
N ALA A 169 6.82 -5.08 17.12
CA ALA A 169 7.59 -4.62 15.97
C ALA A 169 9.10 -4.51 16.26
N LYS A 170 9.55 -4.88 17.46
CA LYS A 170 10.97 -4.85 17.82
C LYS A 170 11.79 -5.69 16.82
N GLY A 171 12.85 -5.09 16.30
CA GLY A 171 13.75 -5.73 15.32
C GLY A 171 13.24 -5.72 13.88
N LEU A 172 11.99 -5.31 13.62
CA LEU A 172 11.49 -5.15 12.25
C LEU A 172 12.10 -3.88 11.63
N GLN A 173 12.85 -4.06 10.54
CA GLN A 173 13.41 -2.96 9.76
C GLN A 173 12.87 -3.01 8.33
N LEU A 174 12.21 -1.93 7.92
CA LEU A 174 11.79 -1.75 6.53
C LEU A 174 12.96 -1.15 5.72
N PRO A 175 13.31 -1.72 4.56
CA PRO A 175 14.41 -1.22 3.75
C PRO A 175 14.04 0.13 3.12
N ALA A 176 15.04 0.96 2.81
CA ALA A 176 14.81 2.25 2.15
C ALA A 176 14.09 2.09 0.78
N GLY A 177 14.30 0.96 0.10
CA GLY A 177 13.62 0.59 -1.15
C GLY A 177 12.29 -0.15 -0.95
N PHE A 178 11.66 -0.07 0.22
CA PHE A 178 10.37 -0.69 0.48
C PHE A 178 9.25 0.08 -0.24
N SER A 179 8.64 -0.57 -1.22
CA SER A 179 7.52 -0.03 -2.00
C SER A 179 6.36 -1.00 -1.98
N GLY A 180 5.67 -1.10 -0.84
CA GLY A 180 4.75 -2.19 -0.60
C GLY A 180 3.71 -1.96 0.49
N GLY A 181 2.91 -3.00 0.72
CA GLY A 181 2.02 -3.11 1.87
C GLY A 181 2.66 -3.87 3.02
N LEU A 182 2.16 -3.66 4.23
CA LEU A 182 2.62 -4.34 5.44
C LEU A 182 1.43 -4.77 6.28
N ASP A 183 1.35 -6.07 6.56
CA ASP A 183 0.36 -6.64 7.48
C ASP A 183 1.00 -7.03 8.80
N LEU A 184 0.64 -6.28 9.84
CA LEU A 184 0.98 -6.50 11.24
C LEU A 184 -0.32 -6.63 12.06
N GLY A 185 -1.27 -7.40 11.53
CA GLY A 185 -2.64 -7.49 12.04
C GLY A 185 -2.76 -7.90 13.51
N SER A 186 -1.77 -8.61 14.08
CA SER A 186 -1.74 -8.99 15.50
C SER A 186 -0.88 -8.12 16.40
N LEU A 187 -0.29 -7.05 15.89
CA LEU A 187 0.57 -6.15 16.66
C LEU A 187 -0.20 -5.55 17.85
N LYS A 188 0.36 -5.69 19.06
CA LYS A 188 -0.25 -5.22 20.31
C LYS A 188 0.23 -3.84 20.74
N SER A 189 1.44 -3.45 20.35
CA SER A 189 2.08 -2.17 20.67
C SER A 189 2.78 -1.61 19.43
N PRO A 190 2.74 -0.29 19.18
CA PRO A 190 3.47 0.31 18.07
C PRO A 190 4.95 0.56 18.39
N GLU A 191 5.38 0.28 19.62
CA GLU A 191 6.77 0.50 20.05
C GLU A 191 7.76 -0.27 19.16
N GLY A 192 8.80 0.44 18.70
CA GLY A 192 9.81 -0.10 17.79
C GLY A 192 9.38 -0.15 16.32
N LEU A 193 8.12 0.15 15.99
CA LEU A 193 7.65 0.21 14.60
C LEU A 193 8.09 1.51 13.94
N HIS A 194 8.95 1.39 12.93
CA HIS A 194 9.38 2.51 12.10
C HIS A 194 8.84 2.33 10.68
N LEU A 195 7.97 3.25 10.27
CA LEU A 195 7.35 3.25 8.95
C LEU A 195 7.97 4.34 8.07
N PRO A 196 8.06 4.14 6.74
CA PRO A 196 8.46 5.19 5.82
C PRO A 196 7.45 6.35 5.82
N GLU A 197 7.86 7.55 5.40
CA GLU A 197 6.95 8.70 5.27
C GLU A 197 5.81 8.43 4.26
N THR A 198 6.05 7.58 3.27
CA THR A 198 5.08 7.16 2.25
C THR A 198 5.01 5.64 2.18
N MET A 199 3.79 5.09 2.20
CA MET A 199 3.52 3.68 1.94
C MET A 199 2.85 3.52 0.57
N HIS A 200 3.42 2.68 -0.28
CA HIS A 200 2.87 2.40 -1.62
C HIS A 200 1.77 1.33 -1.63
N GLY A 201 1.62 0.56 -0.55
CA GLY A 201 0.54 -0.42 -0.36
C GLY A 201 -0.26 -0.17 0.91
N SER A 202 -1.12 -1.13 1.26
CA SER A 202 -1.96 -1.07 2.44
C SER A 202 -1.18 -1.34 3.73
N LEU A 203 -1.63 -0.75 4.83
CA LEU A 203 -1.07 -0.97 6.17
C LEU A 203 -2.13 -1.57 7.10
N TYR A 204 -1.85 -2.75 7.66
CA TYR A 204 -2.77 -3.46 8.55
C TYR A 204 -2.24 -3.50 9.98
N LEU A 205 -2.96 -2.86 10.90
CA LEU A 205 -2.66 -2.78 12.34
C LEU A 205 -3.93 -3.13 13.15
N SER A 206 -4.66 -4.14 12.70
CA SER A 206 -6.06 -4.41 13.06
C SER A 206 -6.30 -4.75 14.53
N LYS A 207 -5.32 -5.29 15.29
CA LYS A 207 -5.47 -5.58 16.73
C LYS A 207 -4.84 -4.52 17.64
N LEU A 208 -4.24 -3.48 17.09
CA LEU A 208 -3.66 -2.40 17.88
C LEU A 208 -4.77 -1.66 18.64
N ARG A 209 -4.70 -1.59 19.97
CA ARG A 209 -5.76 -1.00 20.82
C ARG A 209 -5.55 0.49 21.13
N THR A 210 -4.31 0.96 21.01
CA THR A 210 -3.90 2.33 21.30
C THR A 210 -2.97 2.85 20.20
N ALA A 211 -3.05 4.13 19.88
CA ALA A 211 -2.12 4.79 18.96
C ALA A 211 -0.99 5.55 19.68
N LYS A 212 -0.88 5.43 21.01
CA LYS A 212 0.20 6.06 21.76
C LYS A 212 1.56 5.58 21.22
N GLY A 213 2.37 6.50 20.71
CA GLY A 213 3.68 6.22 20.11
C GLY A 213 3.64 5.67 18.69
N LEU A 214 2.45 5.54 18.08
CA LEU A 214 2.33 5.17 16.67
C LEU A 214 2.58 6.39 15.78
N GLN A 215 3.59 6.30 14.93
CA GLN A 215 3.83 7.27 13.87
C GLN A 215 3.41 6.65 12.54
N LEU A 216 2.31 7.15 11.98
CA LEU A 216 1.83 6.71 10.67
C LEU A 216 2.54 7.46 9.54
N PRO A 217 2.66 6.86 8.35
CA PRO A 217 3.07 7.55 7.14
C PRO A 217 2.18 8.78 6.89
N LYS A 218 2.74 9.83 6.27
CA LYS A 218 1.95 10.98 5.80
C LYS A 218 1.03 10.60 4.64
N VAL A 219 1.48 9.67 3.80
CA VAL A 219 0.74 9.19 2.62
C VAL A 219 0.68 7.68 2.60
N ILE A 220 -0.52 7.13 2.37
CA ILE A 220 -0.76 5.71 2.14
C ILE A 220 -1.52 5.55 0.82
N HIS A 221 -0.87 4.99 -0.20
CA HIS A 221 -1.49 4.71 -1.50
C HIS A 221 -2.41 3.47 -1.48
N GLY A 222 -2.37 2.68 -0.41
CA GLY A 222 -3.31 1.60 -0.14
C GLY A 222 -4.39 1.98 0.88
N SER A 223 -4.93 0.97 1.54
CA SER A 223 -5.90 1.13 2.64
C SER A 223 -5.19 1.10 4.00
N LEU A 224 -5.78 1.76 4.99
CA LEU A 224 -5.29 1.78 6.38
C LEU A 224 -6.28 1.06 7.29
N PHE A 225 -5.81 0.02 7.99
CA PHE A 225 -6.62 -0.75 8.92
C PHE A 225 -6.19 -0.54 10.37
N LEU A 226 -7.01 0.19 11.13
CA LEU A 226 -6.85 0.48 12.55
C LEU A 226 -8.07 -0.02 13.33
N SER A 227 -8.63 -1.16 12.91
CA SER A 227 -9.89 -1.71 13.42
C SER A 227 -9.90 -2.00 14.93
N GLY A 228 -8.74 -2.10 15.57
CA GLY A 228 -8.60 -2.40 17.00
C GLY A 228 -8.64 -1.16 17.89
N ILE A 229 -8.37 0.02 17.32
CA ILE A 229 -8.27 1.29 18.04
C ILE A 229 -9.65 1.67 18.57
N VAL A 230 -9.75 1.85 19.88
CA VAL A 230 -11.02 2.16 20.56
C VAL A 230 -11.21 3.64 20.84
N SER A 231 -10.13 4.42 20.85
CA SER A 231 -10.14 5.87 21.12
C SER A 231 -9.27 6.61 20.12
N ALA A 232 -9.71 7.79 19.69
CA ALA A 232 -8.97 8.68 18.80
C ALA A 232 -7.77 9.36 19.48
N LYS A 233 -7.68 9.30 20.82
CA LYS A 233 -6.63 10.00 21.56
C LYS A 233 -5.24 9.49 21.15
N GLY A 234 -4.41 10.43 20.67
CA GLY A 234 -3.05 10.14 20.22
C GLY A 234 -2.96 9.51 18.83
N VAL A 235 -4.08 9.35 18.12
CA VAL A 235 -4.08 8.95 16.71
C VAL A 235 -3.81 10.18 15.86
N THR A 236 -2.71 10.19 15.12
CA THR A 236 -2.50 11.13 14.01
C THR A 236 -2.63 10.33 12.72
N LEU A 237 -3.73 10.52 11.99
CA LEU A 237 -3.97 9.82 10.73
C LEU A 237 -3.08 10.42 9.61
N PRO A 238 -2.83 9.67 8.53
CA PRO A 238 -2.15 10.19 7.34
C PRO A 238 -2.90 11.41 6.76
N GLU A 239 -2.19 12.27 6.05
CA GLU A 239 -2.81 13.36 5.28
C GLU A 239 -3.62 12.81 4.11
N ILE A 240 -3.11 11.74 3.47
CA ILE A 240 -3.73 11.09 2.30
C ILE A 240 -3.81 9.59 2.50
N VAL A 241 -5.00 9.03 2.25
CA VAL A 241 -5.23 7.59 2.10
C VAL A 241 -5.96 7.34 0.78
N ASP A 242 -5.29 6.82 -0.24
CA ASP A 242 -5.95 6.58 -1.55
C ASP A 242 -6.95 5.42 -1.48
N GLY A 243 -6.74 4.48 -0.55
CA GLY A 243 -7.64 3.38 -0.27
C GLY A 243 -8.71 3.69 0.78
N SER A 244 -9.20 2.64 1.44
CA SER A 244 -10.20 2.74 2.51
C SER A 244 -9.56 2.91 3.88
N LEU A 245 -10.30 3.55 4.80
CA LEU A 245 -9.88 3.76 6.18
C LEU A 245 -10.79 2.97 7.12
N TYR A 246 -10.22 2.02 7.86
CA TYR A 246 -10.96 1.17 8.80
C TYR A 246 -10.66 1.55 10.25
N LEU A 247 -11.65 2.13 10.91
CA LEU A 247 -11.66 2.53 12.32
C LEU A 247 -12.80 1.81 13.06
N VAL A 248 -12.99 0.53 12.74
CA VAL A 248 -14.17 -0.25 13.17
C VAL A 248 -14.33 -0.31 14.69
N GLY A 249 -13.22 -0.31 15.43
CA GLY A 249 -13.17 -0.37 16.89
C GLY A 249 -13.52 0.93 17.61
N LEU A 250 -13.49 2.06 16.89
CA LEU A 250 -13.53 3.39 17.48
C LEU A 250 -14.91 3.65 18.10
N SER A 251 -14.95 3.97 19.40
CA SER A 251 -16.20 4.22 20.11
C SER A 251 -16.60 5.70 20.12
N SER A 252 -15.62 6.61 20.03
CA SER A 252 -15.79 8.06 19.94
C SER A 252 -14.80 8.66 18.93
N ALA A 253 -15.27 9.62 18.13
CA ALA A 253 -14.46 10.37 17.18
C ALA A 253 -13.92 11.69 17.74
N GLU A 254 -14.16 11.98 19.03
CA GLU A 254 -13.71 13.21 19.66
C GLU A 254 -12.18 13.36 19.58
N GLY A 255 -11.73 14.51 19.06
CA GLY A 255 -10.31 14.81 18.86
C GLY A 255 -9.67 14.06 17.68
N LEU A 256 -10.42 13.27 16.90
CA LEU A 256 -9.89 12.62 15.70
C LEU A 256 -9.76 13.64 14.57
N GLN A 257 -8.57 13.76 14.01
CA GLN A 257 -8.33 14.49 12.77
C GLN A 257 -8.30 13.48 11.62
N PHE A 258 -9.24 13.60 10.70
CA PHE A 258 -9.28 12.77 9.50
C PHE A 258 -8.23 13.20 8.47
N PRO A 259 -7.84 12.28 7.56
CA PRO A 259 -7.10 12.65 6.36
C PRO A 259 -7.83 13.74 5.58
N GLN A 260 -7.07 14.54 4.82
CA GLN A 260 -7.65 15.49 3.87
C GLN A 260 -8.42 14.76 2.77
N THR A 261 -7.88 13.62 2.33
CA THR A 261 -8.44 12.78 1.27
C THR A 261 -8.48 11.32 1.70
N VAL A 262 -9.64 10.68 1.49
CA VAL A 262 -9.80 9.23 1.55
C VAL A 262 -10.39 8.73 0.23
N GLY A 263 -9.61 8.10 -0.64
CA GLY A 263 -10.11 7.66 -1.94
C GLY A 263 -11.15 6.53 -1.85
N GLY A 264 -11.12 5.73 -0.77
CA GLY A 264 -12.02 4.62 -0.51
C GLY A 264 -13.16 4.94 0.47
N THR A 265 -13.62 3.90 1.16
CA THR A 265 -14.69 3.98 2.17
C THR A 265 -14.10 4.18 3.57
N ILE A 266 -14.76 4.97 4.41
CA ILE A 266 -14.46 5.10 5.83
C ILE A 266 -15.40 4.20 6.62
N TYR A 267 -14.86 3.30 7.44
CA TYR A 267 -15.64 2.35 8.24
C TYR A 267 -15.48 2.62 9.74
N MET A 268 -16.58 2.95 10.43
CA MET A 268 -16.62 3.23 11.87
C MET A 268 -17.77 2.46 12.53
N GLY A 269 -17.70 1.12 12.44
CA GLY A 269 -18.79 0.23 12.81
C GLY A 269 -19.13 0.13 14.31
N ARG A 270 -18.35 0.71 15.22
CA ARG A 270 -18.65 0.74 16.68
C ARG A 270 -18.79 2.14 17.25
N LEU A 271 -18.82 3.16 16.39
CA LEU A 271 -18.98 4.53 16.81
C LEU A 271 -20.33 4.70 17.52
N ALA A 272 -20.31 5.18 18.76
CA ALA A 272 -21.52 5.27 19.58
C ALA A 272 -22.37 6.49 19.21
N THR A 273 -21.72 7.62 18.93
CA THR A 273 -22.35 8.91 18.58
C THR A 273 -21.54 9.60 17.49
N ALA A 274 -22.18 10.50 16.74
CA ALA A 274 -21.49 11.34 15.76
C ALA A 274 -20.85 12.60 16.38
N GLN A 275 -20.91 12.76 17.70
CA GLN A 275 -20.39 13.94 18.38
C GLN A 275 -18.88 14.10 18.12
N GLY A 276 -18.49 15.31 17.71
CA GLY A 276 -17.09 15.63 17.39
C GLY A 276 -16.58 15.02 16.08
N LEU A 277 -17.42 14.31 15.32
CA LEU A 277 -17.03 13.74 14.04
C LEU A 277 -16.97 14.82 12.95
N VAL A 278 -15.76 15.07 12.44
CA VAL A 278 -15.51 15.97 11.30
C VAL A 278 -14.95 15.14 10.15
N LEU A 279 -15.76 14.88 9.13
CA LEU A 279 -15.34 14.05 7.99
C LEU A 279 -14.42 14.78 7.00
N PRO A 280 -13.62 14.06 6.20
CA PRO A 280 -12.81 14.65 5.14
C PRO A 280 -13.67 15.41 4.12
N ALA A 281 -13.10 16.43 3.49
CA ALA A 281 -13.77 17.10 2.37
C ALA A 281 -13.95 16.16 1.16
N ASP A 282 -13.00 15.26 0.94
CA ASP A 282 -12.99 14.31 -0.16
C ASP A 282 -12.95 12.87 0.33
N VAL A 283 -14.07 12.18 0.11
CA VAL A 283 -14.18 10.73 0.29
C VAL A 283 -14.68 10.14 -1.02
N GLY A 284 -13.89 9.31 -1.67
CA GLY A 284 -14.27 8.67 -2.92
C GLY A 284 -15.40 7.66 -2.74
N GLY A 285 -15.31 6.84 -1.68
CA GLY A 285 -16.30 5.82 -1.30
C GLY A 285 -17.40 6.32 -0.36
N LYS A 286 -17.91 5.40 0.47
CA LYS A 286 -18.97 5.71 1.46
C LYS A 286 -18.36 6.06 2.82
N VAL A 287 -19.19 6.53 3.74
CA VAL A 287 -18.84 6.66 5.15
C VAL A 287 -19.85 5.82 5.93
N ASP A 288 -19.39 4.71 6.50
CA ASP A 288 -20.22 3.78 7.25
C ASP A 288 -20.15 4.10 8.75
N ILE A 289 -21.22 4.75 9.23
CA ILE A 289 -21.52 5.02 10.64
C ILE A 289 -22.90 4.43 10.99
N SER A 290 -23.26 3.32 10.35
CA SER A 290 -24.59 2.69 10.42
C SER A 290 -24.98 2.13 11.80
N ARG A 291 -24.12 2.32 12.82
CA ARG A 291 -24.31 1.82 14.19
C ARG A 291 -24.40 2.90 15.26
N ILE A 292 -24.30 4.19 14.90
CA ILE A 292 -24.45 5.28 15.86
C ILE A 292 -25.86 5.26 16.47
N LYS A 293 -26.00 5.74 17.70
CA LYS A 293 -27.31 5.88 18.37
C LYS A 293 -27.97 7.23 18.11
N SER A 294 -27.17 8.23 17.77
CA SER A 294 -27.61 9.60 17.47
C SER A 294 -26.69 10.21 16.42
N ALA A 295 -27.27 10.99 15.50
CA ALA A 295 -26.54 11.82 14.52
C ALA A 295 -26.30 13.25 15.04
N GLU A 296 -26.63 13.53 16.30
CA GLU A 296 -26.32 14.81 16.94
C GLU A 296 -24.82 15.11 16.85
N GLY A 297 -24.49 16.36 16.52
CA GLY A 297 -23.11 16.82 16.35
C GLY A 297 -22.44 16.38 15.04
N LEU A 298 -23.12 15.62 14.18
CA LEU A 298 -22.59 15.18 12.88
C LEU A 298 -22.41 16.37 11.94
N ARG A 299 -21.16 16.72 11.62
CA ARG A 299 -20.82 17.76 10.65
C ARG A 299 -20.33 17.14 9.35
N LEU A 300 -20.98 17.48 8.24
CA LEU A 300 -20.68 16.91 6.93
C LEU A 300 -20.42 17.98 5.87
N PRO A 301 -19.38 17.80 5.05
CA PRO A 301 -19.28 18.50 3.77
C PRO A 301 -20.48 18.20 2.87
N ALA A 302 -20.93 19.20 2.11
CA ALA A 302 -22.07 19.05 1.20
C ALA A 302 -21.88 17.89 0.18
N SER A 303 -20.64 17.66 -0.25
CA SER A 303 -20.24 16.57 -1.15
C SER A 303 -20.53 15.17 -0.61
N LEU A 304 -20.61 15.00 0.72
CA LEU A 304 -20.73 13.70 1.37
C LEU A 304 -22.16 13.32 1.79
N LYS A 305 -23.13 14.23 1.70
CA LYS A 305 -24.52 14.00 2.17
C LYS A 305 -25.14 12.68 1.67
N LYS A 306 -24.85 12.29 0.42
CA LYS A 306 -25.37 11.05 -0.20
C LYS A 306 -24.50 9.80 0.01
N LYS A 307 -23.32 9.96 0.63
CA LYS A 307 -22.31 8.91 0.81
C LYS A 307 -22.28 8.35 2.24
N VAL A 308 -22.93 9.04 3.19
CA VAL A 308 -23.00 8.60 4.58
C VAL A 308 -24.10 7.55 4.75
N LEU A 309 -23.74 6.38 5.28
CA LEU A 309 -24.66 5.32 5.67
C LEU A 309 -25.01 5.49 7.15
N LEU A 310 -26.28 5.81 7.41
CA LEU A 310 -26.84 5.98 8.75
C LEU A 310 -27.70 4.77 9.16
N PRO A 311 -27.91 4.55 10.47
CA PRO A 311 -28.88 3.57 10.94
C PRO A 311 -30.29 3.93 10.49
N ARG A 312 -31.15 2.91 10.35
CA ARG A 312 -32.59 3.14 10.08
C ARG A 312 -33.22 3.94 11.22
N GLY A 313 -34.05 4.92 10.86
CA GLY A 313 -34.78 5.76 11.84
C GLY A 313 -33.98 6.94 12.38
N ILE A 314 -32.71 7.12 12.00
CA ILE A 314 -31.94 8.31 12.31
C ILE A 314 -31.95 9.26 11.11
N THR A 315 -32.64 10.38 11.26
CA THR A 315 -32.61 11.51 10.32
C THR A 315 -31.73 12.62 10.92
N PRO A 316 -30.62 12.97 10.28
CA PRO A 316 -29.78 14.08 10.72
C PRO A 316 -30.43 15.42 10.32
N GLU A 317 -30.11 16.47 11.07
CA GLU A 317 -30.72 17.80 10.97
C GLU A 317 -30.59 18.46 9.57
N TRP A 318 -29.65 18.01 8.73
CA TRP A 318 -29.38 18.59 7.41
C TRP A 318 -30.12 17.90 6.25
N ILE A 319 -31.03 16.95 6.53
CA ILE A 319 -31.89 16.26 5.55
C ILE A 319 -33.25 16.97 5.35
N GLU A 320 -33.56 18.04 6.09
CA GLU A 320 -34.75 18.88 5.83
C GLU A 320 -34.70 19.60 4.47
#